data_AF-A0A4U9HPS1-F1
#
_entry.id   AF-A0A4U9HPS1-F1
#
_cell.length_a   1.000
_cell.length_b   1.000
_cell.length_c   1.000
_cell.angle_alpha   90.00
_cell.angle_beta   90.00
_cell.angle_gamma   90.00
#
_symmetry.space_group_name_H-M   'P 1'
#
loop_
_entity.id
_entity.type
_entity.pdbx_description
1 polymer ?
#
loop_
_entity_poly.entity_id
_entity_poly.type
_entity_poly.pdbx_seq_one_letter_code
_entity_poly.pdbx_strand_id
1 'polypeptide(L)' 'MVCSPGGTTIEAVRELEARGFRAAVIEAMNKCMEKSELLSKS' A
#
# COMPACT_ATOMS: atom_id res chain seq x y z
N MET A 1 13.61 -18.20 6.63
CA MET A 1 12.68 -17.98 5.49
C MET A 1 11.36 -17.49 6.08
N VAL A 2 10.85 -16.30 5.70
CA VAL A 2 9.65 -15.68 6.32
C VAL A 2 8.37 -15.99 5.55
N CYS A 3 8.43 -15.90 4.21
CA CYS A 3 7.35 -16.30 3.30
C CYS A 3 7.74 -17.61 2.61
N SER A 4 7.66 -18.72 3.34
CA SER A 4 7.91 -20.04 2.75
C SER A 4 6.83 -20.39 1.72
N PRO A 5 7.16 -21.13 0.64
CA PRO A 5 6.16 -21.62 -0.30
C PRO A 5 5.06 -22.42 0.43
N GLY A 6 3.79 -22.07 0.22
CA GLY A 6 2.65 -22.71 0.88
C GLY A 6 2.51 -22.43 2.39
N GLY A 7 3.30 -21.49 2.94
CA GLY A 7 3.18 -21.06 4.33
C GLY A 7 2.05 -20.05 4.55
N THR A 8 1.61 -19.92 5.80
CA THR A 8 0.54 -18.98 6.19
C THR A 8 0.86 -17.53 5.81
N THR A 9 2.13 -17.13 5.89
CA THR A 9 2.56 -15.77 5.52
C THR A 9 2.34 -15.47 4.04
N ILE A 10 2.64 -16.40 3.13
CA ILE A 10 2.51 -16.13 1.69
C ILE A 10 1.03 -16.09 1.26
N GLU A 11 0.16 -16.85 1.92
CA GLU A 11 -1.29 -16.78 1.72
C GLU A 11 -1.85 -15.43 2.16
N ALA A 12 -1.45 -14.94 3.33
CA ALA A 12 -1.85 -13.62 3.83
C ALA A 12 -1.36 -12.48 2.91
N VAL A 13 -0.10 -12.53 2.48
CA VAL A 13 0.46 -11.54 1.55
C VAL A 13 -0.29 -11.57 0.21
N ARG A 14 -0.60 -12.76 -0.34
CA ARG A 14 -1.36 -12.88 -1.58
C ARG A 14 -2.72 -12.19 -1.50
N GLU A 15 -3.41 -12.32 -0.37
CA GLU A 15 -4.70 -11.67 -0.16
C GLU A 15 -4.56 -10.13 -0.08
N LEU A 16 -3.52 -9.62 0.58
CA LEU A 16 -3.23 -8.18 0.61
C LEU A 16 -2.95 -7.64 -0.80
N GLU A 17 -2.20 -8.37 -1.62
CA GLU A 17 -1.95 -7.98 -3.01
C GLU A 17 -3.22 -8.05 -3.87
N ALA A 18 -4.03 -9.09 -3.73
CA ALA A 18 -5.30 -9.23 -4.45
C ALA A 18 -6.28 -8.10 -4.13
N ARG A 19 -6.23 -7.56 -2.91
CA ARG A 19 -6.99 -6.38 -2.47
C ARG A 19 -6.35 -5.05 -2.85
N GLY A 20 -5.24 -5.06 -3.58
CA GLY A 20 -4.56 -3.84 -4.04
C GLY A 20 -3.91 -3.03 -2.93
N PHE A 21 -3.49 -3.66 -1.83
CA PHE A 21 -2.95 -2.96 -0.65
C PHE A 21 -1.83 -1.97 -0.99
N ARG A 22 -0.87 -2.37 -1.84
CA ARG A 22 0.22 -1.48 -2.27
C ARG A 22 -0.28 -0.27 -3.05
N ALA A 23 -1.24 -0.48 -3.96
CA ALA A 23 -1.83 0.61 -4.72
C ALA A 23 -2.54 1.61 -3.81
N ALA A 24 -3.31 1.12 -2.84
CA ALA A 24 -4.02 1.96 -1.87
C ALA A 24 -3.06 2.85 -1.05
N VAL A 25 -1.94 2.31 -0.58
CA VAL A 25 -0.93 3.08 0.17
C VAL A 25 -0.29 4.16 -0.70
N ILE A 26 0.08 3.82 -1.95
CA ILE A 26 0.69 4.77 -2.88
C ILE A 26 -0.28 5.89 -3.23
N GLU A 27 -1.53 5.57 -3.53
CA GLU A 27 -2.57 6.55 -3.85
C GLU A 27 -2.85 7.48 -2.66
N ALA A 28 -2.93 6.93 -1.45
CA ALA A 28 -3.10 7.73 -0.23
C ALA A 28 -1.95 8.74 -0.06
N MET A 29 -0.70 8.34 -0.31
CA MET A 29 0.44 9.25 -0.23
C MET A 29 0.42 10.32 -1.32
N ASN A 30 0.05 9.96 -2.55
CA ASN A 30 -0.12 10.93 -3.63
C ASN A 30 -1.17 11.99 -3.26
N LYS A 31 -2.30 11.58 -2.66
CA LYS A 31 -3.34 12.49 -2.19
C LYS A 31 -2.87 13.38 -1.04
N CYS A 32 -2.08 12.84 -0.10
CA CYS A 32 -1.45 13.64 0.94
C CYS A 32 -0.52 14.71 0.35
N MET A 33 0.32 14.33 -0.63
CA MET A 33 1.23 15.27 -1.29
C MET A 33 0.47 16.36 -2.05
N GLU A 34 -0.57 16.00 -2.81
CA GLU A 34 -1.44 16.95 -3.51
C GLU A 34 -2.03 17.98 -2.53
N LYS A 35 -2.54 17.51 -1.38
CA LYS A 35 -3.09 18.39 -0.33
C LYS A 35 -2.01 19.28 0.29
N SER A 36 -0.83 18.73 0.57
CA SER A 36 0.29 19.49 1.13
C SER A 36 0.71 20.64 0.20
N GLU A 37 0.77 20.39 -1.10
CA GLU A 37 1.10 21.40 -2.12
C GLU A 37 0.04 22.50 -2.24
N LEU A 38 -1.24 22.18 -2.04
CA LEU A 38 -2.31 23.18 -2.00
C LEU A 38 -2.21 24.07 -0.76
N LEU A 39 -1.87 23.47 0.39
CA LEU A 39 -1.72 24.19 1.65
C LEU A 39 -0.46 25.08 1.68
N SER A 40 0.63 24.69 1.01
CA SER A 40 1.87 25.48 0.97
C SER A 40 1.79 26.71 0.06
N LYS A 41 0.80 26.77 -0.83
CA LYS A 41 0.57 27.86 -1.79
C LYS A 41 -0.51 28.85 -1.33
N SER A 42 -1.04 28.67 -0.13
CA SER A 42 -1.99 29.58 0.55
C SER A 42 -1.25 30.50 1.52
#